data_AF-A0A2E4FBE8-F1
#
_entry.id   AF-A0A2E4FBE8-F1
#
_cell.length_a   1.000
_cell.length_b   1.000
_cell.length_c   1.000
_cell.angle_alpha   90.00
_cell.angle_beta   90.00
_cell.angle_gamma   90.00
#
_symmetry.space_group_name_H-M   'P 1'
#
loop_
_entity.id
_entity.type
_entity.pdbx_description
1 polymer ?
#
loop_
_entity_poly.entity_id
_entity_poly.type
_entity_poly.pdbx_seq_one_letter_code
_entity_poly.pdbx_strand_id
1 'polypeptide(L)'
;MACASQDCIALLLRLTFDREEAAALLSRLAQVEHPEALEVGALYRRLAQLVRADERAARTLDSALEVRLNARVAKVRSSSMVEVARLWSNDREKVDGLSAAAFLWTVARAPGDWWRQLESVIVEDVKYMSARSLMSETMRSAVEAKIPMESGLAT
;
A
#
# COMPACT_ATOMS: atom_id res chain seq x y z
N MET A 1 9.46 -13.08 15.28
CA MET A 1 10.09 -12.41 14.12
C MET A 1 8.99 -11.87 13.23
N ALA A 2 9.08 -10.61 12.81
CA ALA A 2 8.13 -10.03 11.86
C ALA A 2 8.16 -10.84 10.55
N CYS A 3 7.03 -11.46 10.19
CA CYS A 3 6.94 -12.32 9.01
C CYS A 3 6.97 -11.51 7.71
N ALA A 4 6.42 -10.29 7.71
CA ALA A 4 6.30 -9.44 6.52
C ALA A 4 7.65 -8.89 6.03
N SER A 5 7.81 -8.90 4.70
CA SER A 5 8.94 -8.22 4.06
C SER A 5 8.85 -6.71 4.27
N GLN A 6 10.00 -6.02 4.22
CA GLN A 6 10.03 -4.55 4.31
C GLN A 6 9.23 -3.90 3.19
N ASP A 7 9.26 -4.50 1.99
CA ASP A 7 8.51 -4.04 0.84
C ASP A 7 7.01 -4.15 1.05
N CYS A 8 6.53 -5.27 1.63
CA CYS A 8 5.13 -5.41 2.01
C CYS A 8 4.71 -4.35 3.03
N ILE A 9 5.51 -4.12 4.08
CA ILE A 9 5.19 -3.11 5.10
C ILE A 9 5.17 -1.70 4.48
N ALA A 10 6.16 -1.36 3.66
CA ALA A 10 6.22 -0.05 3.01
C ALA A 10 5.04 0.18 2.05
N LEU A 11 4.66 -0.85 1.29
CA LEU A 11 3.52 -0.78 0.38
C LEU A 11 2.20 -0.68 1.16
N LEU A 12 2.03 -1.48 2.21
CA LEU A 12 0.88 -1.43 3.10
C LEU A 12 0.69 -0.02 3.69
N LEU A 13 1.78 0.61 4.14
CA LEU A 13 1.76 1.98 4.63
C LEU A 13 1.30 2.97 3.55
N ARG A 14 1.86 2.89 2.34
CA ARG A 14 1.51 3.79 1.21
C ARG A 14 0.06 3.68 0.77
N LEU A 15 -0.51 2.48 0.84
CA LEU A 15 -1.90 2.24 0.46
C LEU A 15 -2.90 2.68 1.53
N THR A 16 -2.45 2.82 2.78
CA THR A 16 -3.34 3.03 3.93
C THR A 16 -3.24 4.42 4.54
N PHE A 17 -2.08 5.06 4.44
CA PHE A 17 -1.79 6.35 5.05
C PHE A 17 -1.28 7.32 3.99
N ASP A 18 -1.81 8.53 4.01
CA ASP A 18 -1.22 9.62 3.25
C ASP A 18 0.13 10.06 3.87
N ARG A 19 0.77 11.05 3.25
CA ARG A 19 2.08 11.55 3.68
C ARG A 19 2.03 12.14 5.09
N GLU A 20 1.01 12.94 5.41
CA GLU A 20 0.90 13.64 6.69
C GLU A 20 0.67 12.64 7.82
N GLU A 21 -0.22 11.68 7.59
CA GLU A 21 -0.50 10.58 8.51
C GLU A 21 0.74 9.70 8.75
N ALA A 22 1.50 9.41 7.68
CA ALA A 22 2.74 8.67 7.79
C ALA A 22 3.83 9.46 8.56
N ALA A 23 3.93 10.77 8.34
CA ALA A 23 4.85 11.64 9.08
C ALA A 23 4.50 11.68 10.57
N ALA A 24 3.21 11.88 10.90
CA ALA A 24 2.72 11.86 12.28
C ALA A 24 2.98 10.49 12.95
N LEU A 25 2.77 9.39 12.22
CA LEU A 25 3.09 8.05 12.71
C LEU A 25 4.60 7.92 12.99
N LEU A 26 5.46 8.44 12.12
CA LEU A 26 6.91 8.38 12.33
C LEU A 26 7.36 9.19 13.54
N SER A 27 6.87 10.43 13.73
CA SER A 27 7.15 11.21 14.94
C SER A 27 6.75 10.47 16.21
N ARG A 28 5.57 9.85 16.22
CA ARG A 28 5.07 9.08 17.37
C ARG A 28 5.96 7.87 17.68
N LEU A 29 6.50 7.21 16.66
CA LEU A 29 7.25 5.96 16.82
C LEU A 29 8.75 6.16 17.09
N ALA A 30 9.37 7.21 16.54
CA ALA A 30 10.83 7.39 16.58
C ALA A 30 11.28 8.71 17.22
N GLN A 31 10.37 9.52 17.79
CA GLN A 31 10.69 10.84 18.35
C GLN A 31 11.50 11.73 17.38
N VAL A 32 11.18 11.63 16.09
CA VAL A 32 11.83 12.43 15.05
C VAL A 32 11.23 13.83 15.06
N GLU A 33 12.08 14.85 15.18
CA GLU A 33 11.65 16.25 15.30
C GLU A 33 11.10 16.83 13.98
N HIS A 34 11.44 16.28 12.80
CA HIS A 34 10.96 16.74 11.49
C HIS A 34 10.79 15.63 10.44
N PRO A 35 9.86 14.67 10.60
CA PRO A 35 9.63 13.62 9.61
C PRO A 35 9.10 14.12 8.26
N GLU A 36 8.43 15.27 8.22
CA GLU A 36 7.86 15.88 7.02
C GLU A 36 8.91 16.34 6.02
N ALA A 37 10.13 16.63 6.48
CA ALA A 37 11.27 16.98 5.65
C ALA A 37 11.81 15.80 4.81
N LEU A 38 11.39 14.57 5.13
CA LEU A 38 11.79 13.39 4.37
C LEU A 38 11.04 13.33 3.03
N GLU A 39 11.78 12.97 1.98
CA GLU A 39 11.21 12.50 0.72
C GLU A 39 10.19 11.38 0.99
N VAL A 40 9.06 11.40 0.27
CA VAL A 40 7.94 10.46 0.49
C VAL A 40 8.42 9.00 0.47
N GLY A 41 9.27 8.65 -0.50
CA GLY A 41 9.85 7.32 -0.59
C GLY A 41 10.71 6.94 0.63
N ALA A 42 11.46 7.89 1.19
CA ALA A 42 12.31 7.69 2.35
C ALA A 42 11.49 7.56 3.64
N LEU A 43 10.43 8.37 3.78
CA LEU A 43 9.49 8.33 4.92
C LEU A 43 8.93 6.91 5.12
N TYR A 44 8.32 6.33 4.08
CA TYR A 44 7.73 4.99 4.18
C TYR A 44 8.77 3.88 4.39
N ARG A 45 9.97 3.99 3.79
CA ARG A 45 11.05 3.03 4.04
C ARG A 45 11.52 3.09 5.49
N ARG A 46 11.65 4.29 6.06
CA ARG A 46 12.08 4.48 7.44
C ARG A 46 11.06 3.89 8.43
N LEU A 47 9.77 4.15 8.21
CA LEU A 47 8.69 3.53 8.97
C LEU A 47 8.74 2.00 8.89
N ALA A 48 8.90 1.44 7.68
CA ALA A 48 8.97 -0.01 7.50
C ALA A 48 10.18 -0.63 8.23
N GLN A 49 11.35 0.02 8.17
CA GLN A 49 12.54 -0.41 8.92
C GLN A 49 12.28 -0.39 10.43
N LEU A 50 11.70 0.69 10.94
CA LEU A 50 11.40 0.85 12.36
C LEU A 50 10.42 -0.23 12.86
N VAL A 51 9.34 -0.45 12.12
CA VAL A 51 8.34 -1.49 12.41
C VAL A 51 8.95 -2.89 12.41
N ARG A 52 9.92 -3.16 11.53
CA ARG A 52 10.63 -4.47 11.53
C ARG A 52 11.58 -4.62 12.71
N ALA A 53 12.21 -3.53 13.15
CA ALA A 53 13.22 -3.54 14.20
C ALA A 53 12.63 -3.48 15.61
N ASP A 54 11.44 -2.88 15.78
CA ASP A 54 10.82 -2.62 17.08
C ASP A 54 9.41 -3.22 17.14
N GLU A 55 9.22 -4.17 18.05
CA GLU A 55 7.93 -4.83 18.30
C GLU A 55 6.84 -3.86 18.80
N ARG A 56 7.21 -2.83 19.57
CA ARG A 56 6.26 -1.79 20.00
C ARG A 56 5.80 -0.97 18.80
N ALA A 57 6.70 -0.64 17.88
CA ALA A 57 6.35 0.04 16.65
C ALA A 57 5.45 -0.84 15.77
N ALA A 58 5.74 -2.14 15.67
CA ALA A 58 4.89 -3.10 14.98
C ALA A 58 3.48 -3.17 15.56
N ARG A 59 3.34 -3.33 16.89
CA ARG A 59 2.03 -3.32 17.56
C ARG A 59 1.25 -2.03 17.32
N THR A 60 1.94 -0.89 17.39
CA THR A 60 1.33 0.43 17.16
C THR A 60 0.82 0.58 15.73
N LEU A 61 1.59 0.11 14.75
CA LEU A 61 1.14 0.07 13.35
C LEU A 61 -0.05 -0.88 13.20
N ASP A 62 0.02 -2.09 13.76
CA ASP A 62 -1.05 -3.09 13.67
C ASP A 62 -2.39 -2.54 14.21
N SER A 63 -2.37 -1.85 15.36
CA SER A 63 -3.58 -1.21 15.89
C SER A 63 -4.11 -0.09 14.98
N ALA A 64 -3.23 0.70 14.37
CA ALA A 64 -3.65 1.75 13.44
C ALA A 64 -4.25 1.17 12.15
N LEU A 65 -3.67 0.09 11.64
CA LEU A 65 -4.17 -0.66 10.49
C LEU A 65 -5.50 -1.34 10.80
N GLU A 66 -5.65 -1.91 11.99
CA GLU A 66 -6.91 -2.53 12.42
C GLU A 66 -8.07 -1.54 12.35
N VAL A 67 -7.92 -0.34 12.92
CA VAL A 67 -8.96 0.69 12.87
C VAL A 67 -9.38 1.02 11.42
N ARG A 68 -8.43 1.08 10.49
CA ARG A 68 -8.69 1.49 9.09
C ARG A 68 -9.21 0.36 8.22
N LEU A 69 -8.68 -0.85 8.42
CA LEU A 69 -8.88 -1.96 7.49
C LEU A 69 -9.90 -2.98 7.98
N ASN A 70 -10.37 -2.91 9.23
CA ASN A 70 -11.23 -3.95 9.84
C ASN A 70 -12.41 -4.37 8.95
N ALA A 71 -13.14 -3.40 8.39
CA ALA A 71 -14.30 -3.68 7.54
C ALA A 71 -13.94 -4.43 6.24
N ARG A 72 -12.76 -4.15 5.66
CA ARG A 72 -12.29 -4.77 4.42
C ARG A 72 -11.69 -6.15 4.67
N VAL A 73 -10.98 -6.29 5.78
CA VAL A 73 -10.27 -7.51 6.17
C VAL A 73 -11.24 -8.60 6.62
N ALA A 74 -12.46 -8.25 7.03
CA ALA A 74 -13.49 -9.22 7.41
C ALA A 74 -13.73 -10.32 6.35
N LYS A 75 -13.58 -10.00 5.05
CA LYS A 75 -13.74 -10.96 3.95
C LYS A 75 -12.60 -11.97 3.82
N VAL A 76 -11.43 -11.68 4.36
CA VAL A 76 -10.19 -12.44 4.12
C VAL A 76 -9.53 -12.94 5.41
N ARG A 77 -9.89 -12.41 6.58
CA ARG A 77 -9.24 -12.69 7.88
C ARG A 77 -9.22 -14.17 8.25
N SER A 78 -10.29 -14.90 7.95
CA SER A 78 -10.45 -16.32 8.27
C SER A 78 -10.29 -17.22 7.03
N SER A 79 -9.88 -16.65 5.91
CA SER A 79 -9.73 -17.38 4.65
C SER A 79 -8.43 -18.18 4.66
N SER A 80 -8.47 -19.37 4.07
CA SER A 80 -7.25 -20.14 3.80
C SER A 80 -6.36 -19.41 2.80
N MET A 81 -5.08 -19.76 2.74
CA MET A 81 -4.16 -19.19 1.74
C MET A 81 -4.69 -19.33 0.31
N VAL A 82 -5.26 -20.49 -0.02
CA VAL A 82 -5.84 -20.78 -1.34
C VAL A 82 -7.01 -19.85 -1.62
N GLU A 83 -7.86 -19.61 -0.63
CA GLU A 83 -9.00 -18.72 -0.77
C GLU A 83 -8.57 -17.26 -0.92
N VAL A 84 -7.57 -16.81 -0.16
CA VAL A 84 -6.99 -15.47 -0.31
C VAL A 84 -6.40 -15.29 -1.71
N ALA A 85 -5.64 -16.27 -2.20
CA ALA A 85 -5.06 -16.25 -3.55
C ALA A 85 -6.15 -16.22 -4.64
N ARG A 86 -7.23 -17.00 -4.47
CA ARG A 86 -8.38 -17.01 -5.38
C ARG A 86 -9.07 -15.66 -5.44
N LEU A 87 -9.39 -15.09 -4.27
CA LEU A 87 -10.03 -13.78 -4.16
C LEU A 87 -9.15 -12.68 -4.79
N TRP A 88 -7.86 -12.68 -4.46
CA TRP A 88 -6.91 -11.74 -5.08
C TRP A 88 -6.89 -11.89 -6.60
N SER A 89 -6.76 -13.11 -7.13
CA SER A 89 -6.69 -13.33 -8.57
C SER A 89 -7.94 -12.89 -9.32
N ASN A 90 -9.11 -13.02 -8.71
CA ASN A 90 -10.37 -12.63 -9.32
C ASN A 90 -10.59 -11.10 -9.30
N ASP A 91 -10.14 -10.43 -8.23
CA ASP A 91 -10.50 -9.04 -7.96
C ASP A 91 -9.34 -8.05 -8.18
N ARG A 92 -8.09 -8.50 -8.36
CA ARG A 92 -6.89 -7.64 -8.36
C ARG A 92 -6.99 -6.43 -9.30
N GLU A 93 -7.61 -6.57 -10.47
CA GLU A 93 -7.74 -5.46 -11.42
C GLU A 93 -8.75 -4.38 -11.01
N LYS A 94 -9.63 -4.70 -10.06
CA LYS A 94 -10.75 -3.85 -9.62
C LYS A 94 -10.61 -3.41 -8.16
N VAL A 95 -9.57 -3.87 -7.48
CA VAL A 95 -9.36 -3.64 -6.06
C VAL A 95 -8.91 -2.20 -5.82
N ASP A 96 -9.55 -1.51 -4.87
CA ASP A 96 -9.08 -0.19 -4.42
C ASP A 96 -7.81 -0.33 -3.55
N GLY A 97 -7.09 0.77 -3.34
CA GLY A 97 -5.84 0.75 -2.58
C GLY A 97 -6.01 0.20 -1.15
N LEU A 98 -7.10 0.57 -0.47
CA LEU A 98 -7.39 0.10 0.88
C LEU A 98 -7.76 -1.39 0.93
N SER A 99 -8.38 -1.93 -0.12
CA SER A 99 -8.68 -3.35 -0.22
C SER A 99 -7.41 -4.14 -0.52
N ALA A 100 -6.52 -3.64 -1.39
CA ALA A 100 -5.18 -4.22 -1.56
C ALA A 100 -4.38 -4.20 -0.25
N ALA A 101 -4.47 -3.11 0.52
CA ALA A 101 -3.89 -3.04 1.86
C ALA A 101 -4.47 -4.09 2.81
N ALA A 102 -5.78 -4.36 2.76
CA ALA A 102 -6.41 -5.41 3.56
C ALA A 102 -5.89 -6.82 3.22
N PHE A 103 -5.68 -7.12 1.94
CA PHE A 103 -5.04 -8.37 1.50
C PHE A 103 -3.61 -8.45 2.02
N LEU A 104 -2.80 -7.40 1.82
CA LEU A 104 -1.41 -7.32 2.27
C LEU A 104 -1.29 -7.47 3.80
N TRP A 105 -2.16 -6.81 4.58
CA TRP A 105 -2.15 -6.93 6.03
C TRP A 105 -2.54 -8.33 6.52
N THR A 106 -3.46 -8.99 5.82
CA THR A 106 -3.85 -10.38 6.11
C THR A 106 -2.67 -11.33 5.86
N VAL A 107 -2.03 -11.25 4.70
CA VAL A 107 -0.88 -12.11 4.38
C VAL A 107 0.32 -11.79 5.25
N ALA A 108 0.58 -10.52 5.59
CA ALA A 108 1.69 -10.07 6.45
C ALA A 108 1.68 -10.75 7.83
N ARG A 109 0.49 -11.07 8.35
CA ARG A 109 0.29 -11.71 9.67
C ARG A 109 0.35 -13.23 9.63
N ALA A 110 0.21 -13.84 8.44
CA ALA A 110 0.13 -15.28 8.31
C ALA A 110 1.53 -15.93 8.34
N PRO A 111 1.77 -16.94 9.19
CA PRO A 111 3.07 -17.60 9.30
C PRO A 111 3.33 -18.56 8.14
N GLY A 112 4.60 -18.71 7.75
CA GLY A 112 5.07 -19.76 6.83
C GLY A 112 5.44 -19.28 5.43
N ASP A 113 6.27 -20.07 4.74
CA ASP A 113 6.92 -19.70 3.47
C ASP A 113 5.91 -19.53 2.32
N TRP A 114 4.87 -20.35 2.28
CA TRP A 114 3.83 -20.25 1.25
C TRP A 114 3.08 -18.92 1.32
N TRP A 115 2.85 -18.40 2.53
CA TRP A 115 2.28 -17.06 2.71
C TRP A 115 3.26 -15.95 2.32
N ARG A 116 4.57 -16.17 2.44
CA ARG A 116 5.59 -15.23 1.94
C ARG A 116 5.61 -15.18 0.41
N GLN A 117 5.45 -16.33 -0.25
CA GLN A 117 5.33 -16.38 -1.71
C GLN A 117 4.07 -15.63 -2.19
N LEU A 118 2.93 -15.88 -1.54
CA LEU A 118 1.70 -15.14 -1.84
C LEU A 118 1.85 -13.63 -1.59
N GLU A 119 2.51 -13.23 -0.49
CA GLU A 119 2.86 -11.83 -0.25
C GLU A 119 3.67 -11.24 -1.40
N SER A 120 4.71 -11.93 -1.88
CA SER A 120 5.54 -11.46 -3.00
C SER A 120 4.71 -11.22 -4.26
N VAL A 121 3.83 -12.16 -4.61
CA VAL A 121 2.95 -12.05 -5.77
C VAL A 121 2.01 -10.85 -5.64
N ILE A 122 1.35 -10.67 -4.49
CA ILE A 122 0.43 -9.54 -4.27
C ILE A 122 1.20 -8.20 -4.34
N VAL A 123 2.38 -8.13 -3.73
CA VAL A 123 3.23 -6.93 -3.77
C VAL A 123 3.62 -6.57 -5.22
N GLU A 124 4.04 -7.55 -6.02
CA GLU A 124 4.40 -7.35 -7.42
C GLU A 124 3.20 -6.92 -8.27
N ASP A 125 2.05 -7.59 -8.12
CA ASP A 125 0.82 -7.24 -8.81
C ASP A 125 0.40 -5.80 -8.51
N VAL A 126 0.40 -5.39 -7.24
CA VAL A 126 0.05 -4.02 -6.85
C VAL A 126 1.03 -3.01 -7.46
N LYS A 127 2.34 -3.27 -7.37
CA LYS A 127 3.37 -2.39 -7.96
C LYS A 127 3.17 -2.25 -9.48
N TYR A 128 2.92 -3.36 -10.18
CA TYR A 128 2.65 -3.38 -11.61
C TYR A 128 1.40 -2.57 -11.96
N MET A 129 0.31 -2.75 -11.23
CA MET A 129 -0.95 -2.03 -11.49
C MET A 129 -0.82 -0.53 -11.22
N SER A 130 -0.11 -0.13 -10.16
CA SER A 130 0.19 1.29 -9.91
C SER A 130 1.02 1.90 -11.03
N ALA A 131 2.05 1.20 -11.52
CA ALA A 131 2.85 1.65 -12.66
C ALA A 131 2.00 1.78 -13.94
N ARG A 132 1.13 0.80 -14.20
CA ARG A 132 0.21 0.81 -15.35
C ARG A 132 -0.78 1.97 -15.30
N SER A 133 -1.32 2.30 -14.12
CA SER A 133 -2.22 3.45 -13.94
C SER A 133 -1.50 4.76 -14.27
N LEU A 134 -0.30 4.95 -13.71
CA LEU A 134 0.53 6.13 -13.96
C LEU A 134 0.85 6.31 -15.45
N MET A 135 1.23 5.22 -16.14
CA MET A 135 1.47 5.27 -17.59
C MET A 135 0.20 5.64 -18.37
N SER A 136 -0.95 5.08 -17.99
CA SER A 136 -2.22 5.37 -18.65
C SER A 136 -2.66 6.83 -18.45
N GLU A 137 -2.47 7.38 -17.25
CA GLU A 137 -2.72 8.78 -16.93
C GLU A 137 -1.75 9.72 -17.68
N THR A 138 -0.46 9.37 -17.73
CA THR A 138 0.55 10.15 -18.46
C THR A 138 0.25 10.19 -19.95
N MET A 139 -0.13 9.05 -20.54
CA MET A 139 -0.55 8.97 -21.94
C MET A 139 -1.82 9.78 -22.19
N ARG A 140 -2.82 9.70 -21.31
CA ARG A 140 -4.06 10.48 -21.42
C ARG A 140 -3.80 11.98 -21.35
N SER A 141 -3.01 12.43 -20.39
CA SER A 141 -2.62 13.84 -20.24
C SER A 141 -1.82 14.35 -21.45
N ALA A 142 -0.93 13.52 -22.00
CA ALA A 142 -0.19 13.87 -23.22
C ALA A 142 -1.07 13.95 -24.47
N VAL A 143 -2.17 13.18 -24.54
CA VAL A 143 -3.16 13.26 -25.62
C VAL A 143 -4.03 14.50 -25.46
N GLU A 144 -4.53 14.78 -24.25
CA GLU A 144 -5.32 15.99 -23.94
C GLU A 144 -4.52 17.28 -24.20
N ALA A 145 -3.24 17.31 -23.83
CA ALA A 145 -2.35 18.45 -24.10
C ALA A 145 -2.04 18.67 -25.60
N LYS A 146 -2.33 17.68 -26.46
CA LYS A 146 -2.11 17.75 -27.92
C LYS A 146 -3.38 18.08 -28.71
N ILE A 147 -4.53 18.28 -28.07
CA ILE A 147 -5.73 18.76 -28.75
C ILE A 147 -5.62 20.29 -28.85
N PRO A 148 -5.36 20.88 -30.04
CA PRO A 148 -5.41 22.33 -30.18
C PRO A 148 -6.85 22.82 -29.93
N MET A 149 -7.00 23.87 -29.11
CA MET A 149 -8.24 24.63 -29.02
C MET A 149 -8.48 25.39 -30.34
N GLU A 150 -8.91 24.70 -31.38
CA GLU A 150 -9.62 25.33 -32.49
C GLU A 150 -11.11 25.45 -32.12
N SER A 151 -11.39 26.29 -31.13
CA SER A 151 -12.74 26.74 -30.82
C SER A 151 -12.72 28.26 -30.68
N GLY A 152 -12.69 28.94 -31.82
CA GLY A 152 -12.86 30.39 -31.87
C GLY A 152 -12.30 31.00 -33.13
N LEU A 153 -13.08 30.99 -34.23
CA LEU A 153 -13.46 32.19 -34.99
C LEU A 153 -14.10 31.76 -36.33
N ALA A 154 -15.43 31.88 -36.40
CA ALA A 154 -16.24 32.15 -37.59
C ALA A 154 -17.70 32.07 -37.08
N THR A 155 -18.53 33.10 -37.08
CA THR A 155 -18.57 34.44 -37.68
C THR A 155 -19.58 35.25 -36.89
#